data_AF-A0A1G5UQ11-F1
#
_entry.id   AF-A0A1G5UQ11-F1
#
_cell.length_a   1.000
_cell.length_b   1.000
_cell.length_c   1.000
_cell.angle_alpha   90.00
_cell.angle_beta   90.00
_cell.angle_gamma   90.00
#
_symmetry.space_group_name_H-M   'P 1'
#
loop_
_entity.id
_entity.type
_entity.pdbx_description
1 polymer ?
#
loop_
_entity_poly.entity_id
_entity_poly.type
_entity_poly.pdbx_seq_one_letter_code
_entity_poly.pdbx_strand_id
1 'polypeptide(L)'
;MNPWALASLGHDEVRNATALAGLWMPDFGGATSLRFAAAFLATAIPTVDWFMELAAGYRVATEVCPLGDRADRVDLIIETTHHLIGIEVKIRAGLGPDQLQRYSLAIARRAALQNLTPTVIFLALRPANVPAIASTSWINVARAARSAAGRKATERTFVQHLVATFGEHVQAF
;
A
#
# COMPACT_ATOMS: atom_id res chain seq x y z
N MET A 1 16.41 -7.51 16.20
CA MET A 1 15.11 -8.04 16.70
C MET A 1 14.05 -7.63 15.69
N ASN A 2 13.16 -8.54 15.27
CA ASN A 2 12.09 -8.22 14.31
C ASN A 2 10.80 -7.83 15.08
N PRO A 3 10.41 -6.55 15.11
CA PRO A 3 9.25 -6.09 15.89
C PRO A 3 7.93 -6.66 15.37
N TRP A 4 7.85 -7.02 14.09
CA TRP A 4 6.65 -7.58 13.45
C TRP A 4 6.38 -9.02 13.89
N ALA A 5 7.46 -9.78 14.12
CA ALA A 5 7.38 -11.11 14.72
C ALA A 5 6.92 -11.03 16.19
N LEU A 6 7.45 -10.06 16.95
CA LEU A 6 7.06 -9.84 18.34
C LEU A 6 5.58 -9.42 18.45
N ALA A 7 5.13 -8.55 17.57
CA ALA A 7 3.73 -8.14 17.45
C ALA A 7 2.82 -9.22 16.85
N SER A 8 3.38 -10.39 16.48
CA SER A 8 2.64 -11.55 15.98
C SER A 8 1.75 -11.22 14.78
N LEU A 9 2.24 -10.41 13.84
CA LEU A 9 1.51 -10.08 12.60
C LEU A 9 1.26 -11.33 11.76
N GLY A 10 2.26 -12.20 11.63
CA GLY A 10 2.16 -13.43 10.85
C GLY A 10 1.62 -13.16 9.44
N HIS A 11 0.56 -13.89 9.07
CA HIS A 11 -0.11 -13.76 7.78
C HIS A 11 -1.51 -13.13 7.93
N ASP A 12 -1.76 -12.41 9.02
CA ASP A 12 -3.01 -11.70 9.24
C ASP A 12 -3.06 -10.48 8.29
N GLU A 13 -3.99 -10.51 7.34
CA GLU A 13 -4.09 -9.49 6.29
C GLU A 13 -4.40 -8.10 6.84
N VAL A 14 -5.31 -8.01 7.81
CA VAL A 14 -5.73 -6.73 8.39
C VAL A 14 -4.59 -6.10 9.17
N ARG A 15 -3.86 -6.90 9.96
CA ARG A 15 -2.70 -6.40 10.72
C ARG A 15 -1.56 -5.97 9.80
N ASN A 16 -1.29 -6.74 8.74
CA ASN A 16 -0.25 -6.39 7.78
C ASN A 16 -0.61 -5.16 6.96
N ALA A 17 -1.87 -5.02 6.53
CA ALA A 17 -2.36 -3.81 5.87
C ALA A 17 -2.24 -2.59 6.79
N THR A 18 -2.64 -2.72 8.05
CA THR A 18 -2.52 -1.64 9.05
C THR A 18 -1.08 -1.22 9.30
N ALA A 19 -0.16 -2.18 9.45
CA ALA A 19 1.25 -1.88 9.61
C ALA A 19 1.85 -1.20 8.37
N LEU A 20 1.51 -1.69 7.17
CA LEU A 20 1.92 -1.08 5.91
C LEU A 20 1.42 0.35 5.78
N ALA A 21 0.15 0.60 6.10
CA ALA A 21 -0.42 1.95 6.13
C ALA A 21 0.38 2.88 7.04
N GLY A 22 0.69 2.42 8.25
CA GLY A 22 1.46 3.19 9.23
C GLY A 22 2.86 3.55 8.73
N LEU A 23 3.54 2.59 8.08
CA LEU A 23 4.86 2.83 7.48
C LEU A 23 4.82 3.77 6.28
N TRP A 24 3.67 3.91 5.62
CA TRP A 24 3.45 4.88 4.54
C TRP A 24 2.94 6.24 5.02
N MET A 25 2.60 6.43 6.31
CA MET A 25 2.17 7.75 6.77
C MET A 25 3.34 8.74 6.75
N PRO A 26 3.20 9.93 6.13
CA PRO A 26 4.27 10.94 6.11
C PRO A 26 4.64 11.41 7.51
N ASP A 27 3.65 11.54 8.42
CA ASP A 27 3.88 11.97 9.81
C ASP A 27 4.67 10.95 10.64
N PHE A 28 4.69 9.68 10.21
CA PHE A 28 5.45 8.64 10.88
C PHE A 28 6.93 8.66 10.49
N GLY A 29 7.22 8.66 9.19
CA GLY A 29 8.58 8.41 8.69
C GLY A 29 9.13 9.42 7.69
N GLY A 30 8.40 10.52 7.44
CA GLY A 30 8.80 11.60 6.56
C GLY A 30 9.27 11.11 5.19
N ALA A 31 10.49 11.50 4.81
CA ALA A 31 11.09 11.14 3.54
C ALA A 31 11.32 9.62 3.34
N THR A 32 11.38 8.82 4.41
CA THR A 32 11.51 7.36 4.29
C THR A 32 10.16 6.73 3.94
N SER A 33 9.09 7.15 4.63
CA SER A 33 7.72 6.71 4.33
C SER A 33 7.30 7.11 2.92
N LEU A 34 7.58 8.35 2.52
CA LEU A 34 7.35 8.83 1.16
C LEU A 34 8.07 7.96 0.13
N ARG A 35 9.37 7.70 0.31
CA ARG A 35 10.14 6.85 -0.60
C ARG A 35 9.60 5.44 -0.67
N PHE A 36 9.13 4.89 0.45
CA PHE A 36 8.57 3.55 0.50
C PHE A 36 7.25 3.47 -0.28
N ALA A 37 6.31 4.38 -0.01
CA ALA A 37 5.05 4.46 -0.73
C ALA A 37 5.27 4.71 -2.24
N ALA A 38 6.14 5.66 -2.59
CA ALA A 38 6.45 5.99 -3.99
C ALA A 38 7.06 4.80 -4.74
N ALA A 39 8.03 4.08 -4.13
CA ALA A 39 8.64 2.92 -4.77
C ALA A 39 7.66 1.76 -4.98
N PHE A 40 6.72 1.57 -4.04
CA PHE A 40 5.62 0.61 -4.21
C PHE A 40 4.70 1.01 -5.36
N LEU A 41 4.22 2.26 -5.36
CA LEU A 41 3.30 2.77 -6.38
C LEU A 41 3.93 2.78 -7.78
N ALA A 42 5.22 3.14 -7.91
CA ALA A 42 5.94 3.09 -9.18
C ALA A 42 6.05 1.67 -9.76
N THR A 43 6.01 0.65 -8.90
CA THR A 43 5.97 -0.75 -9.36
C THR A 43 4.58 -1.14 -9.85
N ALA A 44 3.52 -0.67 -9.17
CA ALA A 44 2.14 -1.01 -9.53
C ALA A 44 1.58 -0.17 -10.69
N ILE A 45 1.99 1.10 -10.79
CA ILE A 45 1.50 2.12 -11.72
C ILE A 45 2.71 2.92 -12.24
N PRO A 46 3.44 2.40 -13.24
CA PRO A 46 4.74 2.95 -13.63
C PRO A 46 4.67 4.28 -14.40
N THR A 47 3.49 4.74 -14.78
CA THR A 47 3.30 5.91 -15.66
C THR A 47 3.28 7.25 -14.92
N VAL A 48 3.42 7.25 -13.59
CA VAL A 48 3.35 8.45 -12.74
C VAL A 48 4.65 8.59 -11.95
N ASP A 49 5.17 9.81 -11.86
CA ASP A 49 6.26 10.13 -10.93
C ASP A 49 5.72 10.24 -9.50
N TRP A 50 5.59 9.08 -8.85
CA TRP A 50 5.04 8.99 -7.49
C TRP A 50 5.89 9.67 -6.44
N PHE A 51 7.19 9.88 -6.68
CA PHE A 51 8.00 10.60 -5.71
C PHE A 51 7.56 12.07 -5.66
N MET A 52 7.42 12.70 -6.83
CA MET A 52 6.94 14.07 -6.94
C MET A 52 5.48 14.22 -6.50
N GLU A 53 4.61 13.30 -6.92
CA GLU A 53 3.18 13.34 -6.56
C GLU A 53 2.97 13.24 -5.04
N LEU A 54 3.66 12.33 -4.35
CA LEU A 54 3.55 12.20 -2.90
C LEU A 54 4.26 13.34 -2.15
N ALA A 55 5.31 13.93 -2.72
CA ALA A 55 5.99 15.09 -2.12
C ALA A 55 5.11 16.34 -2.08
N ALA A 56 4.15 16.47 -2.99
CA ALA A 56 3.13 17.52 -2.95
C ALA A 56 2.12 17.35 -1.80
N GLY A 57 2.08 16.18 -1.18
CA GLY A 57 1.19 15.84 -0.07
C GLY A 57 0.26 14.68 -0.39
N TYR A 58 0.07 13.80 0.60
CA TYR A 58 -0.82 12.65 0.50
C TYR A 58 -1.33 12.21 1.86
N ARG A 59 -2.42 11.44 1.85
CA ARG A 59 -3.03 10.81 3.02
C ARG A 59 -3.13 9.30 2.81
N VAL A 60 -2.94 8.56 3.90
CA VAL A 60 -3.08 7.09 3.93
C VAL A 60 -4.15 6.73 4.95
N ALA A 61 -5.05 5.83 4.60
CA ALA A 61 -6.09 5.33 5.50
C ALA A 61 -6.33 3.84 5.29
N THR A 62 -6.77 3.15 6.34
CA THR A 62 -7.13 1.72 6.33
C THR A 62 -8.64 1.56 6.44
N GLU A 63 -9.16 0.45 5.92
CA GLU A 63 -10.54 0.01 6.15
C GLU A 63 -11.60 1.06 5.82
N VAL A 64 -11.41 1.75 4.69
CA VAL A 64 -12.27 2.86 4.28
C VAL A 64 -13.45 2.35 3.46
N CYS A 65 -14.65 2.81 3.77
CA CYS A 65 -15.84 2.64 2.94
C CYS A 65 -15.96 3.87 2.01
N PRO A 66 -15.55 3.81 0.73
CA PRO A 66 -15.41 5.02 -0.10
C PRO A 66 -16.71 5.82 -0.28
N LEU A 67 -17.86 5.13 -0.20
CA LEU A 67 -19.20 5.70 -0.31
C LEU A 67 -20.06 5.43 0.95
N GLY A 68 -19.45 5.01 2.06
CA GLY A 68 -20.16 4.70 3.31
C GLY A 68 -20.80 3.30 3.40
N ASP A 69 -20.78 2.51 2.32
CA ASP A 69 -21.22 1.11 2.37
C ASP A 69 -20.11 0.19 2.91
N ARG A 70 -20.43 -0.57 3.97
CA ARG A 70 -19.51 -1.54 4.57
C ARG A 70 -19.15 -2.69 3.64
N ALA A 71 -20.00 -3.00 2.65
CA ALA A 71 -19.74 -4.03 1.65
C ALA A 71 -18.62 -3.63 0.66
N ASP A 72 -18.34 -2.33 0.55
CA ASP A 72 -17.33 -1.75 -0.33
C ASP A 72 -16.08 -1.29 0.45
N ARG A 73 -15.82 -1.88 1.61
CA ARG A 73 -14.66 -1.55 2.45
C ARG A 73 -13.37 -1.93 1.73
N VAL A 74 -12.59 -0.94 1.35
CA VAL A 74 -11.26 -1.10 0.75
C VAL A 74 -10.23 -1.17 1.87
N ASP A 75 -9.31 -2.14 1.80
CA ASP A 75 -8.32 -2.36 2.85
C ASP A 75 -7.43 -1.15 3.10
N LEU A 76 -6.98 -0.49 2.03
CA LEU A 76 -6.15 0.72 2.10
C LEU A 76 -6.56 1.75 1.05
N ILE A 77 -6.41 3.03 1.40
CA ILE A 77 -6.49 4.15 0.47
C ILE A 77 -5.24 5.00 0.58
N ILE A 78 -4.71 5.42 -0.57
CA ILE A 78 -3.77 6.53 -0.70
C ILE A 78 -4.47 7.62 -1.52
N GLU A 79 -4.65 8.80 -0.93
CA GLU A 79 -5.21 9.99 -1.59
C GLU A 79 -4.09 11.02 -1.76
N THR A 80 -3.85 11.45 -2.99
CA THR A 80 -2.85 12.48 -3.34
C THR A 80 -3.55 13.73 -3.87
N THR A 81 -2.79 14.68 -4.42
CA THR A 81 -3.38 15.86 -5.07
C THR A 81 -4.14 15.49 -6.35
N HIS A 82 -3.68 14.48 -7.09
CA HIS A 82 -4.26 14.11 -8.40
C HIS A 82 -4.83 12.69 -8.46
N HIS A 83 -4.59 11.84 -7.46
CA HIS A 83 -4.95 10.43 -7.50
C HIS A 83 -5.71 9.98 -6.26
N LEU A 84 -6.67 9.08 -6.47
CA LEU A 84 -7.30 8.29 -5.42
C LEU A 84 -7.05 6.81 -5.69
N ILE A 85 -6.28 6.19 -4.82
CA ILE A 85 -5.78 4.82 -5.00
C ILE A 85 -6.40 3.94 -3.93
N GLY A 86 -7.25 2.99 -4.33
CA GLY A 86 -7.70 1.90 -3.47
C GLY A 86 -6.77 0.70 -3.61
N ILE A 87 -6.44 0.02 -2.51
CA ILE A 87 -5.62 -1.20 -2.54
C ILE A 87 -6.38 -2.30 -1.81
N GLU A 88 -6.59 -3.42 -2.50
CA GLU A 88 -7.09 -4.66 -1.91
C GLU A 88 -5.91 -5.58 -1.60
N VAL A 89 -5.86 -6.11 -0.38
CA VAL A 89 -4.74 -6.88 0.15
C VAL A 89 -5.14 -8.34 0.34
N LYS A 90 -4.32 -9.26 -0.18
CA LYS A 90 -4.46 -10.71 0.04
C LYS A 90 -3.15 -11.36 0.42
N ILE A 91 -3.21 -12.21 1.44
CA ILE A 91 -2.14 -13.11 1.85
C ILE A 91 -2.67 -14.55 1.80
N ARG A 92 -3.79 -14.85 2.46
CA ARG A 92 -4.40 -16.19 2.55
C ARG A 92 -5.88 -16.22 2.19
N ALA A 93 -6.60 -15.13 2.41
CA ALA A 93 -8.00 -15.02 2.02
C ALA A 93 -8.16 -15.07 0.50
N GLY A 94 -9.27 -15.64 0.05
CA GLY A 94 -9.69 -15.55 -1.34
C GLY A 94 -10.18 -14.14 -1.69
N LEU A 95 -10.24 -13.87 -2.99
CA LEU A 95 -10.98 -12.72 -3.51
C LEU A 95 -12.48 -13.05 -3.49
N GLY A 96 -13.30 -12.12 -2.99
CA GLY A 96 -14.74 -12.26 -3.06
C GLY A 96 -15.25 -12.13 -4.51
N PRO A 97 -16.44 -12.67 -4.83
CA PRO A 97 -17.07 -12.48 -6.13
C PRO A 97 -17.14 -10.98 -6.47
N ASP A 98 -16.75 -10.61 -7.69
CA ASP A 98 -16.78 -9.24 -8.26
C ASP A 98 -16.18 -8.12 -7.37
N GLN A 99 -15.34 -8.49 -6.39
CA GLN A 99 -14.89 -7.55 -5.36
C GLN A 99 -14.10 -6.38 -5.95
N LEU A 100 -13.14 -6.66 -6.84
CA LEU A 100 -12.34 -5.63 -7.49
C LEU A 100 -13.16 -4.73 -8.42
N GLN A 101 -14.21 -5.27 -9.05
CA GLN A 101 -15.10 -4.48 -9.90
C GLN A 101 -15.91 -3.50 -9.06
N ARG A 102 -16.49 -3.94 -7.94
CA ARG A 102 -17.21 -3.06 -7.02
C ARG A 102 -16.30 -1.97 -6.47
N TYR A 103 -15.08 -2.33 -6.07
CA TYR A 103 -14.15 -1.37 -5.50
C TYR A 103 -13.70 -0.34 -6.54
N SER A 104 -13.51 -0.77 -7.79
CA SER A 104 -13.22 0.14 -8.89
C SER A 104 -14.34 1.14 -9.11
N LEU A 105 -15.60 0.70 -9.06
CA LEU A 105 -16.76 1.60 -9.15
C LEU A 105 -16.83 2.58 -7.97
N ALA A 106 -16.62 2.09 -6.74
CA ALA A 106 -16.66 2.93 -5.54
C ALA A 106 -15.55 3.98 -5.52
N ILE A 107 -14.31 3.58 -5.86
CA ILE A 107 -13.16 4.48 -5.97
C ILE A 107 -13.36 5.48 -7.11
N ALA A 108 -13.85 5.04 -8.28
CA ALA A 108 -14.13 5.94 -9.41
C ALA A 108 -15.18 7.01 -9.05
N ARG A 109 -16.26 6.62 -8.36
CA ARG A 109 -17.30 7.56 -7.91
C ARG A 109 -16.75 8.58 -6.93
N ARG A 110 -15.99 8.15 -5.92
CA ARG A 110 -15.38 9.08 -4.96
C ARG A 110 -14.37 10.01 -5.64
N ALA A 111 -13.52 9.46 -6.51
CA ALA A 111 -12.53 10.24 -7.25
C ALA A 111 -13.19 11.32 -8.12
N ALA A 112 -14.31 11.00 -8.79
CA ALA A 112 -15.06 11.96 -9.58
C ALA A 112 -15.60 13.15 -8.74
N LEU A 113 -16.03 12.91 -7.51
CA LEU A 113 -16.49 13.97 -6.59
C LEU A 113 -15.35 14.90 -6.15
N GLN A 114 -14.10 14.41 -6.17
CA GLN A 114 -12.90 15.13 -5.75
C GLN A 114 -12.05 15.61 -6.94
N ASN A 115 -12.48 15.35 -8.18
CA ASN A 115 -11.70 15.56 -9.41
C ASN A 115 -10.32 14.89 -9.40
N LEU A 116 -10.25 13.65 -8.91
CA LEU A 116 -9.05 12.82 -8.83
C LEU A 116 -9.07 11.71 -9.88
N THR A 117 -7.90 11.18 -10.21
CA THR A 117 -7.73 9.99 -11.06
C THR A 117 -7.88 8.72 -10.21
N PRO A 118 -8.89 7.87 -10.46
CA PRO A 118 -9.08 6.65 -9.69
C PRO A 118 -8.17 5.51 -10.15
N THR A 119 -7.60 4.78 -9.19
CA THR A 119 -6.91 3.51 -9.47
C THR A 119 -7.22 2.50 -8.38
N VAL A 120 -7.38 1.23 -8.76
CA VAL A 120 -7.41 0.09 -7.83
C VAL A 120 -6.16 -0.76 -8.05
N ILE A 121 -5.48 -1.10 -6.96
CA ILE A 121 -4.34 -2.02 -6.94
C ILE A 121 -4.76 -3.30 -6.22
N PHE A 122 -4.47 -4.44 -6.82
CA PHE A 122 -4.55 -5.75 -6.18
C PHE A 122 -3.16 -6.18 -5.70
N LEU A 123 -2.96 -6.19 -4.38
CA LEU A 123 -1.74 -6.65 -3.71
C LEU A 123 -1.95 -8.09 -3.20
N ALA A 124 -1.23 -9.05 -3.79
CA ALA A 124 -1.33 -10.46 -3.41
C ALA A 124 0.04 -11.13 -3.23
N LEU A 125 0.10 -12.41 -2.87
CA LEU A 125 1.37 -13.16 -2.81
C LEU A 125 2.10 -13.16 -4.17
N ARG A 126 1.33 -13.31 -5.25
CA ARG A 126 1.81 -13.23 -6.62
C ARG A 126 0.90 -12.29 -7.41
N PRO A 127 1.44 -11.49 -8.35
CA PRO A 127 0.60 -10.66 -9.20
C PRO A 127 -0.38 -11.55 -9.95
N ALA A 128 -1.64 -11.15 -9.97
CA ALA A 128 -2.67 -11.83 -10.74
C ALA A 128 -2.95 -11.01 -12.00
N ASN A 129 -3.20 -11.70 -13.12
CA ASN A 129 -3.68 -11.03 -14.31
C ASN A 129 -5.18 -10.73 -14.15
N VAL A 130 -5.48 -9.60 -13.52
CA VAL A 130 -6.85 -9.08 -13.40
C VAL A 130 -7.02 -7.98 -14.45
N PRO A 131 -7.88 -8.16 -15.47
CA PRO A 131 -8.08 -7.17 -16.52
C PRO A 131 -8.40 -5.80 -15.93
N ALA A 132 -7.72 -4.77 -16.44
CA ALA A 132 -7.90 -3.36 -16.07
C ALA A 132 -7.59 -3.00 -14.59
N ILE A 133 -7.03 -3.92 -13.79
CA ILE A 133 -6.62 -3.65 -12.42
C ILE A 133 -5.10 -3.75 -12.33
N ALA A 134 -4.48 -2.72 -11.73
CA ALA A 134 -3.05 -2.77 -11.43
C ALA A 134 -2.80 -3.90 -10.43
N SER A 135 -1.84 -4.80 -10.68
CA SER A 135 -1.53 -5.89 -9.75
C SER A 135 -0.05 -5.90 -9.39
N THR A 136 0.22 -6.13 -8.11
CA THR A 136 1.58 -6.22 -7.56
C THR A 136 1.63 -7.28 -6.46
N SER A 137 2.80 -7.47 -5.85
CA SER A 137 3.00 -8.51 -4.85
C SER A 137 3.71 -8.07 -3.58
N TRP A 138 3.59 -8.89 -2.54
CA TRP A 138 4.34 -8.73 -1.29
C TRP A 138 5.86 -8.75 -1.48
N ILE A 139 6.35 -9.48 -2.49
CA ILE A 139 7.77 -9.41 -2.89
C ILE A 139 8.14 -8.00 -3.38
N ASN A 140 7.24 -7.33 -4.10
CA ASN A 140 7.46 -5.95 -4.53
C ASN A 140 7.34 -4.96 -3.36
N VAL A 141 6.47 -5.20 -2.38
CA VAL A 141 6.45 -4.45 -1.12
C VAL A 141 7.81 -4.57 -0.41
N ALA A 142 8.35 -5.78 -0.28
CA ALA A 142 9.66 -6.02 0.31
C ALA A 142 10.80 -5.31 -0.45
N ARG A 143 10.75 -5.31 -1.79
CA ARG A 143 11.72 -4.58 -2.62
C ARG A 143 11.62 -3.06 -2.40
N ALA A 144 10.41 -2.52 -2.37
CA ALA A 144 10.17 -1.10 -2.12
C ALA A 144 10.69 -0.69 -0.72
N ALA A 145 10.43 -1.51 0.29
CA ALA A 145 10.91 -1.31 1.66
C ALA A 145 12.45 -1.27 1.73
N ARG A 146 13.12 -2.24 1.10
CA ARG A 146 14.60 -2.26 1.03
C ARG A 146 15.18 -1.05 0.30
N SER A 147 14.52 -0.61 -0.78
CA SER A 147 14.93 0.58 -1.52
C SER A 147 14.85 1.84 -0.64
N ALA A 148 13.73 2.01 0.07
CA ALA A 148 13.47 3.18 0.91
C ALA A 148 14.36 3.24 2.16
N ALA A 149 14.65 2.09 2.79
CA ALA A 149 15.47 2.01 3.99
C ALA A 149 16.98 2.21 3.73
N GLY A 150 17.42 2.22 2.47
CA GLY A 150 18.84 2.34 2.11
C GLY A 150 19.66 1.08 2.42
N ARG A 151 20.92 1.08 1.95
CA ARG A 151 21.77 -0.13 1.89
C ARG A 151 22.54 -0.46 3.16
N LYS A 152 22.98 0.52 3.94
CA LYS A 152 23.84 0.29 5.11
C LYS A 152 23.04 0.18 6.40
N ALA A 153 22.96 -1.01 6.97
CA ALA A 153 22.19 -1.27 8.18
C ALA A 153 22.69 -0.48 9.41
N THR A 154 24.00 -0.24 9.53
CA THR A 154 24.63 0.45 10.67
C THR A 154 24.36 1.96 10.73
N GLU A 155 23.87 2.55 9.64
CA GLU A 155 23.61 3.99 9.52
C GLU A 155 22.09 4.29 9.46
N ARG A 156 21.24 3.27 9.61
CA ARG A 156 19.78 3.43 9.52
C ARG A 156 19.23 4.20 10.71
N THR A 157 18.35 5.15 10.44
CA THR A 157 17.46 5.70 11.45
C THR A 157 16.48 4.64 11.95
N PHE A 158 15.82 4.90 13.08
CA PHE A 158 14.79 4.01 13.62
C PHE A 158 13.70 3.68 12.59
N VAL A 159 13.19 4.69 11.87
CA VAL A 159 12.17 4.51 10.82
C VAL A 159 12.69 3.64 9.68
N GLN A 160 13.92 3.89 9.19
CA GLN A 160 14.53 3.07 8.15
C GLN A 160 14.72 1.63 8.60
N HIS A 161 15.05 1.41 9.87
CA HIS A 161 15.14 0.08 10.44
C HIS A 161 13.77 -0.62 10.49
N LEU A 162 12.70 0.08 10.89
CA LEU A 162 11.34 -0.46 10.87
C LEU A 162 10.87 -0.82 9.46
N VAL A 163 11.09 0.06 8.49
CA VAL A 163 10.77 -0.20 7.08
C VAL A 163 11.56 -1.41 6.56
N ALA A 164 12.87 -1.48 6.82
CA ALA A 164 13.70 -2.61 6.39
C ALA A 164 13.20 -3.94 6.96
N THR A 165 12.98 -4.00 8.28
CA THR A 165 12.53 -5.21 8.97
C THR A 165 11.11 -5.60 8.57
N PHE A 166 10.25 -4.65 8.18
CA PHE A 166 8.95 -4.96 7.61
C PHE A 166 9.11 -5.61 6.24
N GLY A 167 9.99 -5.08 5.40
CA GLY A 167 10.35 -5.69 4.12
C GLY A 167 10.86 -7.13 4.29
N GLU A 168 11.69 -7.39 5.29
CA GLU A 168 12.15 -8.75 5.62
C GLU A 168 11.00 -9.66 6.10
N HIS A 169 10.08 -9.12 6.90
CA HIS A 169 8.91 -9.86 7.39
C HIS A 169 8.01 -10.32 6.23
N VAL A 170 7.63 -9.41 5.34
CA VAL A 170 6.68 -9.70 4.24
C VAL A 170 7.33 -10.42 3.05
N GLN A 171 8.66 -10.45 2.98
CA GLN A 171 9.38 -11.22 1.97
C GLN A 171 9.17 -12.74 2.13
N ALA A 172 8.85 -13.19 3.34
CA ALA A 172 8.69 -14.60 3.67
C ALA A 172 7.26 -15.14 3.48
N PHE A 173 6.34 -14.31 2.96
CA PHE A 173 4.95 -14.72 2.68
C PHE A 173 4.84 -15.66 1.49
#